data_AF-A0A2S8FVW7-F1
#
_entry.id   AF-A0A2S8FVW7-F1
#
_cell.length_a   1.000
_cell.length_b   1.000
_cell.length_c   1.000
_cell.angle_alpha   90.00
_cell.angle_beta   90.00
_cell.angle_gamma   90.00
#
_symmetry.space_group_name_H-M   'P 1'
#
loop_
_entity.id
_entity.type
_entity.pdbx_description
1 polymer ?
#
loop_
_entity_poly.entity_id
_entity_poly.type
_entity_poly.pdbx_seq_one_letter_code
_entity_poly.pdbx_strand_id
1 'polypeptide(L)'
;MKLLSLICLSLLAFGVSGPIVNAEDFRFQHEHVLGTSLELIVAAPNQSAADKIERRVLHEIDRQAAIFSRYDAQSELMQWQAGQIASADLSAELVTVLKRAEHWRSVTGGAFDIRCGALTTLWENSARQGMVPSDQARQSMLSQLVRPPYQLSNSSQVDRLDTMAISLDGIAKGYILDAICEMVQREFSSVRDFTINIGGDLRKLGDAPLEISVVDPRHTAESARPLEKFVATQPIAMATSGDYRRYLEIAGRRYSHIFDPRSGLPAGEVTSASVVAENAADADALATALCVLGPVEGLALIENLTATECCLVMQDGRVVHSSGWPLHSQTAAPQMLVMLQDEKKQESGLWVDFSLVRPQGGRGYRRPYVAVWLEDTDGFPVKTAVLWMQTEQPGPRWHRDLTRWYRNDRLRQVVEETELIGTISGATRGPGNYDAYFDGTDNAGKPLKPGTYTLCLEVAREHGSYQLIREKIEWGEKPIAKKDLKENAEMDKISYRYVPAKKAEAKTDAS
;
A
#
# COMPACT_ATOMS: atom_id res chain seq x y z
N MET A 1 74.21 21.35 37.38
CA MET A 1 73.58 20.18 38.04
C MET A 1 72.12 20.55 38.31
N LYS A 2 71.16 20.04 37.51
CA LYS A 2 70.18 19.00 37.91
C LYS A 2 69.51 19.37 39.26
N LEU A 3 68.20 19.61 39.38
CA LEU A 3 67.13 18.68 39.01
C LEU A 3 65.74 19.37 39.01
N LEU A 4 64.85 18.78 38.21
CA LEU A 4 63.41 18.97 38.06
C LEU A 4 62.62 19.05 39.39
N SER A 5 61.50 19.78 39.37
CA SER A 5 60.28 19.31 40.04
C SER A 5 59.06 19.55 39.15
N LEU A 6 58.34 18.46 38.88
CA LEU A 6 57.16 18.35 38.04
C LEU A 6 55.98 19.14 38.62
N ILE A 7 55.27 19.87 37.77
CA ILE A 7 53.89 20.30 38.03
C ILE A 7 52.97 19.34 37.27
N CYS A 8 52.34 18.42 38.00
CA CYS A 8 51.21 17.63 37.49
C CYS A 8 49.93 18.46 37.61
N LEU A 9 49.47 19.01 36.50
CA LEU A 9 48.14 19.61 36.39
C LEU A 9 47.14 18.52 35.98
N SER A 10 46.38 18.00 36.93
CA SER A 10 45.25 17.11 36.68
C SER A 10 44.07 17.91 36.13
N LEU A 11 43.94 17.96 34.79
CA LEU A 11 42.73 18.42 34.12
C LEU A 11 41.65 17.34 34.24
N LEU A 12 40.72 17.52 35.18
CA LEU A 12 39.43 16.82 35.17
C LEU A 12 38.63 17.33 33.97
N ALA A 13 38.59 16.54 32.89
CA ALA A 13 37.62 16.71 31.82
C ALA A 13 36.23 16.37 32.38
N PHE A 14 35.47 17.38 32.81
CA PHE A 14 34.03 17.25 32.95
C PHE A 14 33.44 17.06 31.56
N GLY A 15 33.24 15.80 31.17
CA GLY A 15 32.39 15.45 30.04
C GLY A 15 30.98 15.93 30.36
N VAL A 16 30.54 16.99 29.68
CA VAL A 16 29.13 17.38 29.65
C VAL A 16 28.41 16.32 28.84
N SER A 17 28.02 15.23 29.50
CA SER A 17 26.98 14.33 28.99
C SER A 17 25.66 15.11 29.04
N GLY A 18 25.32 15.76 27.92
CA GLY A 18 23.99 16.30 27.73
C GLY A 18 22.94 15.21 27.94
N PRO A 19 21.72 15.58 28.38
CA PRO A 19 20.66 14.61 28.57
C PRO A 19 20.44 13.85 27.26
N ILE A 20 20.48 12.51 27.34
CA ILE A 20 20.03 11.64 26.26
C ILE A 20 18.52 11.90 26.14
N VAL A 21 18.14 12.76 25.21
CA VAL A 21 16.74 12.95 24.85
C VAL A 21 16.35 11.68 24.10
N ASN A 22 15.55 10.81 24.73
CA ASN A 22 14.94 9.69 24.03
C ASN A 22 14.08 10.25 22.90
N ALA A 23 14.31 9.78 21.67
CA ALA A 23 13.43 10.10 20.55
C ALA A 23 12.09 9.36 20.76
N GLU A 24 10.99 10.05 20.48
CA GLU A 24 9.64 9.49 20.43
C GLU A 24 9.24 9.26 18.98
N ASP A 25 8.38 8.27 18.73
CA ASP A 25 7.82 7.99 17.42
C ASP A 25 6.62 8.91 17.15
N PHE A 26 6.74 9.74 16.12
CA PHE A 26 5.66 10.58 15.63
C PHE A 26 5.10 10.00 14.34
N ARG A 27 3.78 9.85 14.28
CA ARG A 27 3.06 9.31 13.11
C ARG A 27 2.26 10.41 12.43
N PHE A 28 2.36 10.48 11.11
CA PHE A 28 1.60 11.40 10.27
C PHE A 28 0.92 10.61 9.15
N GLN A 29 -0.26 11.06 8.76
CA GLN A 29 -1.02 10.49 7.65
C GLN A 29 -1.51 11.63 6.78
N HIS A 30 -1.40 11.48 5.47
CA HIS A 30 -1.88 12.47 4.49
C HIS A 30 -2.62 11.77 3.35
N GLU A 31 -3.58 12.47 2.76
CA GLU A 31 -4.37 11.96 1.65
C GLU A 31 -4.10 12.75 0.37
N HIS A 32 -4.36 12.12 -0.78
CA HIS A 32 -4.13 12.66 -2.13
C HIS A 32 -2.67 12.97 -2.47
N VAL A 33 -1.74 12.38 -1.73
CA VAL A 33 -0.32 12.44 -2.02
C VAL A 33 -0.03 11.48 -3.16
N LEU A 34 0.43 12.01 -4.31
CA LEU A 34 0.67 11.23 -5.55
C LEU A 34 -0.56 10.40 -5.99
N GLY A 35 -1.76 10.90 -5.72
CA GLY A 35 -3.02 10.20 -6.05
C GLY A 35 -3.40 9.06 -5.11
N THR A 36 -2.75 8.95 -3.95
CA THR A 36 -3.00 7.92 -2.92
C THR A 36 -2.82 8.49 -1.50
N SER A 37 -2.71 7.62 -0.50
CA SER A 37 -2.44 7.98 0.90
C SER A 37 -0.95 7.86 1.24
N LEU A 38 -0.48 8.72 2.13
CA LEU A 38 0.86 8.71 2.71
C LEU A 38 0.75 8.40 4.20
N GLU A 39 1.59 7.49 4.69
CA GLU A 39 1.89 7.31 6.12
C GLU A 39 3.38 7.59 6.34
N LEU A 40 3.67 8.29 7.43
CA LEU A 40 5.01 8.68 7.81
C LEU A 40 5.21 8.39 9.30
N ILE A 41 6.30 7.70 9.64
CA ILE A 41 6.74 7.44 11.01
C ILE A 41 8.13 8.06 11.17
N VAL A 42 8.30 8.96 12.14
CA VAL A 42 9.54 9.70 12.37
C VAL A 42 9.95 9.59 13.83
N ALA A 43 11.14 9.06 14.09
CA ALA A 43 11.77 9.18 15.41
C ALA A 43 12.37 10.58 15.57
N ALA A 44 11.81 11.38 16.48
CA ALA A 44 12.24 12.77 16.71
C ALA A 44 12.30 13.11 18.20
N PRO A 45 13.10 14.12 18.62
CA PRO A 45 13.22 14.50 20.03
C PRO A 45 12.00 15.25 20.59
N ASN A 46 11.12 15.77 19.72
CA ASN A 46 9.86 16.43 20.10
C ASN A 46 8.99 16.68 18.85
N GLN A 47 7.71 17.00 19.07
CA GLN A 47 6.73 17.29 18.01
C GLN A 47 7.20 18.38 17.04
N SER A 48 7.82 19.46 17.52
CA SER A 48 8.26 20.57 16.66
C SER A 48 9.31 20.13 15.63
N ALA A 49 10.23 19.24 16.03
CA ALA A 49 11.19 18.63 15.13
C ALA A 49 10.50 17.68 14.13
N ALA A 50 9.55 16.86 14.60
CA ALA A 50 8.77 15.96 13.75
C ALA A 50 7.97 16.72 12.67
N ASP A 51 7.26 17.80 13.05
CA ASP A 51 6.48 18.63 12.11
C ASP A 51 7.38 19.32 11.07
N LYS A 52 8.62 19.66 11.44
CA LYS A 52 9.60 20.23 10.50
C LYS A 52 10.00 19.21 9.43
N ILE A 53 10.22 17.96 9.84
CA ILE A 53 10.56 16.85 8.94
C ILE A 53 9.36 16.56 8.04
N GLU A 54 8.16 16.42 8.59
CA GLU A 54 6.91 16.21 7.85
C GLU A 54 6.72 17.27 6.75
N ARG A 55 6.79 18.56 7.07
CA ARG A 55 6.66 19.63 6.06
C ARG A 55 7.71 19.54 4.97
N ARG A 56 8.94 19.18 5.33
CA ARG A 56 10.03 19.04 4.35
C ARG A 56 9.83 17.84 3.43
N VAL A 57 9.29 16.73 3.95
CA VAL A 57 8.89 15.54 3.20
C VAL A 57 7.78 15.89 2.20
N LEU A 58 6.71 16.54 2.65
CA LEU A 58 5.60 16.95 1.77
C LEU A 58 6.06 17.88 0.64
N HIS A 59 6.91 18.86 0.96
CA HIS A 59 7.49 19.74 -0.05
C HIS A 59 8.38 18.98 -1.06
N GLU A 60 9.11 17.95 -0.62
CA GLU A 60 9.87 17.10 -1.55
C GLU A 60 8.95 16.32 -2.47
N ILE A 61 7.85 15.77 -1.94
CA ILE A 61 6.86 15.05 -2.74
C ILE A 61 6.27 15.96 -3.82
N ASP A 62 5.87 17.18 -3.48
CA ASP A 62 5.34 18.15 -4.44
C ASP A 62 6.37 18.51 -5.53
N ARG A 63 7.64 18.69 -5.14
CA ARG A 63 8.73 18.95 -6.09
C ARG A 63 8.93 17.79 -7.06
N GLN A 64 8.93 16.56 -6.56
CA GLN A 64 9.08 15.37 -7.40
C GLN A 64 7.84 15.12 -8.27
N ALA A 65 6.64 15.45 -7.79
CA ALA A 65 5.41 15.38 -8.58
C ALA A 65 5.47 16.33 -9.79
N ALA A 66 6.06 17.52 -9.64
CA ALA A 66 6.32 18.44 -10.75
C ALA A 66 7.34 17.91 -11.77
N ILE A 67 8.10 16.85 -11.46
CA ILE A 67 9.00 16.19 -12.40
C ILE A 67 8.29 15.02 -13.09
N PHE A 68 7.66 14.13 -12.32
CA PHE A 68 7.25 12.82 -12.81
C PHE A 68 5.77 12.68 -13.18
N SER A 69 4.91 13.63 -12.79
CA SER A 69 3.45 13.48 -12.96
C SER A 69 3.02 13.47 -14.42
N ARG A 70 2.58 12.32 -14.92
CA ARG A 70 1.96 12.22 -16.25
C ARG A 70 0.58 12.91 -16.38
N TYR A 71 0.00 13.31 -15.25
CA TYR A 71 -1.32 13.96 -15.21
C TYR A 71 -1.21 15.49 -15.25
N ASP A 72 -0.03 16.03 -14.98
CA ASP A 72 0.25 17.46 -15.05
C ASP A 72 1.00 17.77 -16.35
N ALA A 73 0.37 18.54 -17.24
CA ALA A 73 0.98 18.97 -18.50
C ALA A 73 2.17 19.93 -18.29
N GLN A 74 2.32 20.50 -17.10
CA GLN A 74 3.48 21.31 -16.72
C GLN A 74 4.61 20.51 -16.09
N SER A 75 4.43 19.21 -15.87
CA SER A 75 5.52 18.39 -15.34
C SER A 75 6.66 18.28 -16.33
N GLU A 76 7.88 18.14 -15.82
CA GLU A 76 9.07 17.98 -16.65
C GLU A 76 8.94 16.79 -17.61
N LEU A 77 8.44 15.65 -17.14
CA LEU A 77 8.17 14.47 -17.97
C LEU A 77 7.24 14.81 -19.14
N MET A 78 6.14 15.52 -18.90
CA MET A 78 5.17 15.84 -19.94
C MET A 78 5.71 16.89 -20.92
N GLN A 79 6.43 17.91 -20.43
CA GLN A 79 7.07 18.92 -21.26
C GLN A 79 8.17 18.31 -22.15
N TRP A 80 8.99 17.41 -21.61
CA TRP A 80 9.99 16.67 -22.40
C TRP A 80 9.33 15.80 -23.46
N GLN A 81 8.28 15.05 -23.10
CA GLN A 81 7.55 14.23 -24.07
C GLN A 81 6.88 15.05 -25.18
N ALA A 82 6.45 16.28 -24.88
CA ALA A 82 5.89 17.22 -25.83
C ALA A 82 6.96 17.95 -26.68
N GLY A 83 8.25 17.73 -26.41
CA GLY A 83 9.36 18.41 -27.09
C GLY A 83 9.53 19.88 -26.67
N GLN A 84 8.97 20.27 -25.53
CA GLN A 84 9.06 21.64 -24.98
C GLN A 84 10.34 21.85 -24.17
N ILE A 85 10.93 20.77 -23.66
CA ILE A 85 12.25 20.73 -23.01
C ILE A 85 13.18 19.83 -23.84
N ALA A 86 14.41 20.28 -24.05
CA ALA A 86 15.41 19.47 -24.74
C ALA A 86 16.00 18.41 -23.81
N SER A 87 16.41 17.27 -24.38
CA SER A 87 17.03 16.17 -23.63
C SER A 87 18.28 16.56 -22.81
N ALA A 88 18.97 17.63 -23.20
CA ALA A 88 20.13 18.15 -22.47
C ALA A 88 19.75 18.96 -21.22
N ASP A 89 18.50 19.40 -21.11
CA ASP A 89 17.99 20.24 -20.02
C ASP A 89 17.22 19.43 -18.97
N LEU A 90 17.21 18.10 -19.08
CA LEU A 90 16.55 17.23 -18.12
C LEU A 90 17.24 17.28 -16.75
N SER A 91 16.43 17.26 -15.69
CA SER A 91 16.88 17.11 -14.32
C SER A 91 17.63 15.79 -14.12
N ALA A 92 18.57 15.81 -13.18
CA ALA A 92 19.33 14.62 -12.83
C ALA A 92 18.42 13.50 -12.32
N GLU A 93 17.33 13.86 -11.64
CA GLU A 93 16.32 12.95 -11.15
C GLU A 93 15.57 12.24 -12.28
N LEU A 94 15.08 12.98 -13.28
CA LEU A 94 14.41 12.38 -14.43
C LEU A 94 15.35 11.47 -15.23
N VAL A 95 16.59 11.92 -15.47
CA VAL A 95 17.63 11.10 -16.12
C VAL A 95 17.91 9.83 -15.32
N THR A 96 17.95 9.89 -13.99
CA THR A 96 18.20 8.73 -13.12
C THR A 96 17.09 7.70 -13.23
N VAL A 97 15.82 8.14 -13.15
CA VAL A 97 14.67 7.24 -13.29
C VAL A 97 14.60 6.62 -14.69
N LEU A 98 14.86 7.39 -15.74
CA LEU A 98 14.89 6.86 -17.12
C LEU A 98 15.99 5.80 -17.30
N LYS A 99 17.20 6.04 -16.79
CA LYS A 99 18.25 5.02 -16.81
C LYS A 99 17.85 3.75 -16.06
N ARG A 100 17.22 3.89 -14.89
CA ARG A 100 16.79 2.73 -14.10
C ARG A 100 15.66 1.97 -14.79
N ALA A 101 14.75 2.68 -15.45
CA ALA A 101 13.69 2.06 -16.24
C ALA A 101 14.25 1.27 -17.44
N GLU A 102 15.22 1.81 -18.18
CA GLU A 102 15.85 1.06 -19.28
C GLU A 102 16.67 -0.14 -18.76
N HIS A 103 17.34 0.00 -17.61
CA HIS A 103 17.99 -1.12 -16.96
C HIS A 103 17.00 -2.27 -16.70
N TRP A 104 15.86 -1.99 -16.06
CA TRP A 104 14.85 -3.01 -15.79
C TRP A 104 14.16 -3.53 -17.06
N ARG A 105 13.94 -2.69 -18.08
CA ARG A 105 13.48 -3.16 -19.39
C ARG A 105 14.43 -4.18 -20.00
N SER A 106 15.73 -3.92 -19.94
CA SER A 106 16.76 -4.83 -20.45
C SER A 106 16.85 -6.13 -19.63
N VAL A 107 16.95 -6.03 -18.31
CA VAL A 107 17.08 -7.18 -17.39
C VAL A 107 15.87 -8.10 -17.46
N THR A 108 14.67 -7.56 -17.58
CA THR A 108 13.42 -8.33 -17.65
C THR A 108 13.07 -8.80 -19.07
N GLY A 109 13.93 -8.56 -20.06
CA GLY A 109 13.65 -8.91 -21.46
C GLY A 109 12.43 -8.19 -22.05
N GLY A 110 12.12 -6.99 -21.55
CA GLY A 110 10.98 -6.17 -21.96
C GLY A 110 9.66 -6.46 -21.23
N ALA A 111 9.66 -7.31 -20.19
CA ALA A 111 8.45 -7.49 -19.37
C ALA A 111 8.08 -6.23 -18.58
N PHE A 112 9.08 -5.48 -18.09
CA PHE A 112 8.91 -4.11 -17.62
C PHE A 112 9.17 -3.13 -18.78
N ASP A 113 8.18 -2.34 -19.19
CA ASP A 113 8.37 -1.27 -20.18
C ASP A 113 7.48 -0.06 -19.82
N ILE A 114 8.11 1.11 -19.69
CA ILE A 114 7.46 2.38 -19.35
C ILE A 114 6.54 2.92 -20.46
N ARG A 115 6.49 2.31 -21.64
CA ARG A 115 5.56 2.63 -22.73
C ARG A 115 4.35 1.70 -22.77
N CYS A 116 4.16 0.83 -21.78
CA CYS A 116 3.05 -0.14 -21.74
C CYS A 116 1.66 0.53 -21.78
N GLY A 117 1.55 1.82 -21.41
CA GLY A 117 0.32 2.61 -21.59
C GLY A 117 -0.20 2.68 -23.04
N ALA A 118 0.66 2.45 -24.04
CA ALA A 118 0.25 2.29 -25.44
C ALA A 118 -0.62 1.03 -25.66
N LEU A 119 -0.32 -0.06 -24.96
CA LEU A 119 -1.15 -1.28 -24.98
C LEU A 119 -2.46 -1.06 -24.23
N THR A 120 -2.43 -0.38 -23.07
CA THR A 120 -3.65 0.00 -22.36
C THR A 120 -4.61 0.77 -23.27
N THR A 121 -4.10 1.80 -23.95
CA THR A 121 -4.88 2.62 -24.88
C THR A 121 -5.45 1.79 -26.04
N LEU A 122 -4.63 0.89 -26.62
CA LEU A 122 -5.07 -0.01 -27.68
C LEU A 122 -6.24 -0.90 -27.23
N TRP A 123 -6.10 -1.53 -26.07
CA TRP A 123 -7.12 -2.43 -25.52
C TRP A 123 -8.39 -1.70 -25.09
N GLU A 124 -8.29 -0.53 -24.46
CA GLU A 124 -9.45 0.31 -24.12
C GLU A 124 -10.21 0.78 -25.36
N ASN A 125 -9.51 1.14 -26.43
CA ASN A 125 -10.14 1.53 -27.71
C ASN A 125 -10.93 0.38 -28.32
N SER A 126 -10.36 -0.83 -28.33
CA SER A 126 -11.07 -2.02 -28.83
C SER A 126 -12.23 -2.41 -27.91
N ALA A 127 -12.04 -2.34 -26.58
CA ALA A 127 -13.09 -2.63 -25.59
C ALA A 127 -14.32 -1.74 -25.76
N ARG A 128 -14.13 -0.44 -26.08
CA ARG A 128 -15.23 0.49 -26.41
C ARG A 128 -16.07 0.05 -27.62
N GLN A 129 -15.52 -0.79 -28.48
CA GLN A 129 -16.20 -1.38 -29.63
C GLN A 129 -16.71 -2.80 -29.35
N GLY A 130 -16.58 -3.29 -28.11
CA GLY A 130 -16.98 -4.64 -27.71
C GLY A 130 -16.06 -5.74 -28.26
N MET A 131 -14.85 -5.40 -28.70
CA MET A 131 -13.92 -6.31 -29.35
C MET A 131 -12.55 -6.29 -28.68
N VAL A 132 -11.76 -7.35 -28.87
CA VAL A 132 -10.32 -7.33 -28.53
C VAL A 132 -9.52 -6.73 -29.70
N PRO A 133 -8.30 -6.20 -29.47
CA PRO A 133 -7.45 -5.72 -30.54
C PRO A 133 -7.17 -6.81 -31.59
N SER A 134 -7.14 -6.42 -32.87
CA SER A 134 -6.75 -7.36 -33.93
C SER A 134 -5.29 -7.74 -33.84
N ASP A 135 -4.94 -8.93 -34.35
CA ASP A 135 -3.55 -9.38 -34.37
C ASP A 135 -2.64 -8.41 -35.13
N GLN A 136 -3.13 -7.80 -36.22
CA GLN A 136 -2.38 -6.80 -36.98
C GLN A 136 -2.09 -5.54 -36.15
N ALA A 137 -3.08 -5.02 -35.41
CA ALA A 137 -2.90 -3.85 -34.55
C ALA A 137 -1.92 -4.16 -33.42
N ARG A 138 -2.03 -5.35 -32.81
CA ARG A 138 -1.14 -5.83 -31.76
C ARG A 138 0.29 -5.96 -32.26
N GLN A 139 0.53 -6.66 -33.37
CA GLN A 139 1.85 -6.83 -33.96
C GLN A 139 2.50 -5.50 -34.35
N SER A 140 1.70 -4.54 -34.85
CA SER A 140 2.20 -3.19 -35.14
C SER A 140 2.71 -2.47 -33.88
N MET A 141 2.04 -2.66 -32.74
CA MET A 141 2.50 -2.12 -31.45
C MET A 141 3.78 -2.82 -30.96
N LEU A 142 3.82 -4.15 -31.02
CA LEU A 142 4.97 -4.95 -30.59
C LEU A 142 6.26 -4.60 -31.35
N SER A 143 6.16 -4.38 -32.65
CA SER A 143 7.30 -3.95 -33.49
C SER A 143 7.93 -2.63 -33.04
N GLN A 144 7.18 -1.80 -32.32
CA GLN A 144 7.67 -0.55 -31.77
C GLN A 144 8.24 -0.76 -30.36
N LEU A 145 7.55 -1.51 -29.50
CA LEU A 145 7.96 -1.79 -28.11
C LEU A 145 9.26 -2.60 -28.00
N VAL A 146 9.56 -3.46 -28.99
CA VAL A 146 10.81 -4.24 -29.00
C VAL A 146 12.07 -3.36 -29.03
N ARG A 147 11.96 -2.15 -29.59
CA ARG A 147 13.08 -1.20 -29.66
C ARG A 147 13.13 -0.36 -28.38
N PRO A 148 14.32 0.05 -27.91
CA PRO A 148 14.42 0.92 -26.75
C PRO A 148 13.72 2.28 -26.98
N PRO A 149 13.12 2.88 -25.94
CA PRO A 149 12.42 4.17 -26.03
C PRO A 149 13.34 5.35 -26.31
N TYR A 150 14.59 5.26 -25.84
CA TYR A 150 15.61 6.30 -25.93
C TYR A 150 17.00 5.68 -25.92
N GLN A 151 17.99 6.47 -26.33
CA GLN A 151 19.40 6.15 -26.18
C GLN A 151 19.98 6.95 -25.00
N LEU A 152 20.85 6.29 -24.23
CA LEU A 152 21.63 6.93 -23.18
C LEU A 152 23.02 7.27 -23.73
N SER A 153 23.39 8.55 -23.74
CA SER A 153 24.71 9.03 -24.18
C SER A 153 25.45 9.74 -23.03
N ASN A 154 26.77 9.51 -22.93
CA ASN A 154 27.71 10.16 -22.00
C ASN A 154 27.23 10.36 -20.54
N SER A 155 26.64 9.33 -19.93
CA SER A 155 26.22 9.31 -18.51
C SER A 155 25.23 10.39 -18.06
N SER A 156 24.73 11.27 -18.93
CA SER A 156 23.81 12.35 -18.53
C SER A 156 22.77 12.75 -19.58
N GLN A 157 22.85 12.23 -20.81
CA GLN A 157 21.93 12.62 -21.88
C GLN A 157 21.01 11.45 -22.27
N VAL A 158 19.73 11.77 -22.47
CA VAL A 158 18.67 10.81 -22.83
C VAL A 158 17.98 11.26 -24.11
N ASP A 159 18.32 10.65 -25.24
CA ASP A 159 17.79 11.05 -26.55
C ASP A 159 16.63 10.12 -26.95
N ARG A 160 15.41 10.68 -27.09
CA ARG A 160 14.23 9.89 -27.50
C ARG A 160 14.41 9.28 -28.90
N LEU A 161 14.05 8.00 -29.04
CA LEU A 161 14.10 7.26 -30.30
C LEU A 161 12.72 7.04 -30.93
N ASP A 162 11.65 7.27 -30.17
CA ASP A 162 10.26 7.19 -30.63
C ASP A 162 9.40 8.30 -30.02
N THR A 163 8.12 8.33 -30.43
CA THR A 163 7.09 9.25 -29.94
C THR A 163 6.05 8.57 -29.03
N MET A 164 6.25 7.31 -28.64
CA MET A 164 5.29 6.59 -27.80
C MET A 164 5.23 7.22 -26.41
N ALA A 165 4.03 7.35 -25.85
CA ALA A 165 3.89 7.93 -24.52
C ALA A 165 4.62 7.06 -23.47
N ILE A 166 5.40 7.72 -22.63
CA ILE A 166 6.13 7.16 -21.50
C ILE A 166 5.33 7.48 -20.22
N SER A 167 5.16 6.48 -19.37
CA SER A 167 4.65 6.59 -18.01
C SER A 167 5.66 5.95 -17.06
N LEU A 168 6.00 6.69 -16.00
CA LEU A 168 6.92 6.23 -14.97
C LEU A 168 6.18 5.69 -13.74
N ASP A 169 4.88 5.36 -13.85
CA ASP A 169 4.02 5.02 -12.73
C ASP A 169 4.49 3.75 -11.97
N GLY A 170 5.21 2.86 -12.66
CA GLY A 170 5.77 1.62 -12.10
C GLY A 170 7.22 1.73 -11.60
N ILE A 171 7.76 2.93 -11.41
CA ILE A 171 9.11 3.14 -10.84
C ILE A 171 9.26 4.46 -10.09
N ALA A 172 8.53 5.50 -10.50
CA ALA A 172 8.67 6.84 -9.97
C ALA A 172 8.26 6.92 -8.49
N LYS A 173 7.23 6.19 -8.04
CA LYS A 173 6.82 6.22 -6.63
C LYS A 173 7.94 5.66 -5.76
N GLY A 174 8.48 4.51 -6.13
CA GLY A 174 9.66 3.94 -5.49
C GLY A 174 10.84 4.91 -5.42
N TYR A 175 11.18 5.54 -6.55
CA TYR A 175 12.25 6.55 -6.57
C TYR A 175 11.98 7.74 -5.65
N ILE A 176 10.73 8.22 -5.58
CA ILE A 176 10.36 9.32 -4.69
C ILE A 176 10.57 8.94 -3.22
N LEU A 177 10.20 7.72 -2.83
CA LEU A 177 10.44 7.22 -1.47
C LEU A 177 11.93 7.19 -1.14
N ASP A 178 12.76 6.70 -2.07
CA ASP A 178 14.22 6.67 -1.91
C ASP A 178 14.80 8.08 -1.79
N ALA A 179 14.42 8.99 -2.69
CA ALA A 179 14.88 10.38 -2.69
C ALA A 179 14.50 11.13 -1.40
N ILE A 180 13.31 10.87 -0.86
CA ILE A 180 12.88 11.43 0.43
C ILE A 180 13.74 10.89 1.57
N CYS A 181 14.00 9.59 1.60
CA CYS A 181 14.84 8.98 2.62
C CYS A 181 16.28 9.53 2.58
N GLU A 182 16.88 9.63 1.39
CA GLU A 182 18.20 10.24 1.20
C GLU A 182 18.23 11.71 1.65
N MET A 183 17.19 12.47 1.28
CA MET A 183 17.02 13.85 1.71
C MET A 183 16.94 13.97 3.23
N VAL A 184 16.15 13.10 3.89
CA VAL A 184 15.99 13.11 5.35
C VAL A 184 17.30 12.77 6.05
N GLN A 185 18.02 11.74 5.60
CA GLN A 185 19.33 11.38 6.16
C GLN A 185 20.34 12.52 6.04
N ARG A 186 20.32 13.25 4.92
CA ARG A 186 21.22 14.37 4.65
C ARG A 186 20.87 15.62 5.46
N GLU A 187 19.59 15.98 5.55
CA GLU A 187 19.12 17.24 6.14
C GLU A 187 18.82 17.13 7.65
N PHE A 188 18.55 15.93 8.16
CA PHE A 188 18.17 15.67 9.56
C PHE A 188 19.00 14.53 10.16
N SER A 189 20.30 14.76 10.36
CA SER A 189 21.26 13.76 10.86
C SER A 189 20.94 13.14 12.23
N SER A 190 20.02 13.72 13.00
CA SER A 190 19.52 13.15 14.25
C SER A 190 18.47 12.06 14.07
N VAL A 191 17.84 11.96 12.88
CA VAL A 191 16.81 10.96 12.58
C VAL A 191 17.49 9.63 12.25
N ARG A 192 17.34 8.66 13.15
CA ARG A 192 17.88 7.30 13.00
C ARG A 192 16.87 6.37 12.34
N ASP A 193 15.61 6.48 12.75
CA ASP A 193 14.50 5.65 12.30
C ASP A 193 13.46 6.53 11.61
N PHE A 194 13.11 6.12 10.39
CA PHE A 194 12.19 6.84 9.53
C PHE A 194 11.51 5.83 8.61
N THR A 195 10.19 5.90 8.52
CA THR A 195 9.42 5.06 7.60
C THR A 195 8.49 5.95 6.81
N ILE A 196 8.48 5.78 5.49
CA ILE A 196 7.52 6.40 4.59
C ILE A 196 6.80 5.32 3.79
N ASN A 197 5.48 5.39 3.74
CA ASN A 197 4.63 4.53 2.95
C ASN A 197 3.70 5.39 2.09
N ILE A 198 3.74 5.23 0.77
CA ILE A 198 2.82 5.89 -0.16
C ILE A 198 2.05 4.82 -0.92
N GLY A 199 0.77 4.67 -0.62
CA GLY A 199 -0.14 3.79 -1.34
C GLY A 199 0.17 2.29 -1.24
N GLY A 200 0.93 1.87 -0.23
CA GLY A 200 1.36 0.47 -0.05
C GLY A 200 2.83 0.24 -0.40
N ASP A 201 3.48 1.18 -1.09
CA ASP A 201 4.92 1.14 -1.34
C ASP A 201 5.64 1.83 -0.18
N LEU A 202 6.66 1.17 0.35
CA LEU A 202 7.26 1.44 1.65
C LEU A 202 8.77 1.57 1.51
N ARG A 203 9.34 2.57 2.18
CA ARG A 203 10.77 2.66 2.47
C ARG A 203 10.99 2.90 3.96
N LYS A 204 11.81 2.04 4.57
CA LYS A 204 12.21 2.11 5.97
C LYS A 204 13.71 2.34 6.09
N LEU A 205 14.08 3.22 7.01
CA LEU A 205 15.42 3.44 7.52
C LEU A 205 15.54 2.97 8.97
N GLY A 206 16.78 2.81 9.43
CA GLY A 206 17.10 2.44 10.80
C GLY A 206 16.72 1.01 11.18
N ASP A 207 16.80 0.73 12.47
CA ASP A 207 16.73 -0.62 13.03
C ASP A 207 15.49 -0.82 13.92
N ALA A 208 14.72 0.24 14.19
CA ALA A 208 13.47 0.15 14.94
C ALA A 208 12.52 -0.87 14.30
N PRO A 209 11.93 -1.81 15.06
CA PRO A 209 11.05 -2.81 14.51
C PRO A 209 9.82 -2.19 13.82
N LEU A 210 9.54 -2.63 12.60
CA LEU A 210 8.32 -2.29 11.87
C LEU A 210 7.60 -3.57 11.48
N GLU A 211 6.37 -3.78 11.97
CA GLU A 211 5.51 -4.84 11.45
C GLU A 211 4.98 -4.43 10.06
N ILE A 212 5.24 -5.26 9.06
CA ILE A 212 4.78 -5.08 7.68
C ILE A 212 3.77 -6.19 7.38
N SER A 213 2.63 -5.79 6.82
CA SER A 213 1.55 -6.69 6.42
C SER A 213 1.39 -6.69 4.91
N VAL A 214 1.38 -7.88 4.30
CA VAL A 214 1.09 -8.08 2.88
C VAL A 214 -0.41 -8.28 2.71
N VAL A 215 -1.05 -7.47 1.87
CA VAL A 215 -2.50 -7.54 1.63
C VAL A 215 -2.82 -8.76 0.75
N ASP A 216 -3.86 -9.53 1.11
CA ASP A 216 -4.38 -10.57 0.20
C ASP A 216 -5.21 -9.89 -0.91
N PRO A 217 -4.79 -9.97 -2.19
CA PRO A 217 -5.51 -9.32 -3.29
C PRO A 217 -6.91 -9.90 -3.54
N ARG A 218 -7.24 -11.08 -2.96
CA ARG A 218 -8.58 -11.69 -3.02
C ARG A 218 -9.49 -11.24 -1.88
N HIS A 219 -8.91 -10.69 -0.82
CA HIS A 219 -9.61 -10.21 0.37
C HIS A 219 -9.12 -8.79 0.66
N THR A 220 -9.59 -7.83 -0.14
CA THR A 220 -9.11 -6.45 -0.09
C THR A 220 -9.83 -5.58 0.94
N ALA A 221 -10.75 -6.16 1.72
CA ALA A 221 -11.39 -5.47 2.83
C ALA A 221 -10.32 -4.88 3.74
N GLU A 222 -10.50 -3.65 4.22
CA GLU A 222 -9.48 -3.01 5.06
C GLU A 222 -9.24 -3.75 6.40
N SER A 223 -10.18 -4.59 6.83
CA SER A 223 -10.10 -5.49 7.99
C SER A 223 -9.80 -6.94 7.64
N ALA A 224 -9.54 -7.24 6.36
CA ALA A 224 -9.18 -8.59 5.96
C ALA A 224 -7.87 -8.99 6.66
N ARG A 225 -7.81 -10.26 7.07
CA ARG A 225 -6.56 -10.83 7.56
C ARG A 225 -5.51 -10.67 6.46
N PRO A 226 -4.33 -10.09 6.76
CA PRO A 226 -3.27 -9.99 5.77
C PRO A 226 -2.83 -11.38 5.34
N LEU A 227 -2.38 -11.47 4.09
CA LEU A 227 -1.83 -12.69 3.51
C LEU A 227 -0.66 -13.16 4.36
N GLU A 228 0.28 -12.24 4.61
CA GLU A 228 1.47 -12.48 5.42
C GLU A 228 1.81 -11.29 6.31
N LYS A 229 2.58 -11.55 7.37
CA LYS A 229 3.14 -10.53 8.25
C LYS A 229 4.58 -10.86 8.56
N PHE A 230 5.43 -9.84 8.63
CA PHE A 230 6.80 -9.97 9.11
C PHE A 230 7.25 -8.69 9.80
N VAL A 231 8.31 -8.79 10.60
CA VAL A 231 8.90 -7.64 11.30
C VAL A 231 10.22 -7.30 10.65
N ALA A 232 10.34 -6.09 10.11
CA ALA A 232 11.60 -5.56 9.59
C ALA A 232 12.33 -4.81 10.70
N THR A 233 13.57 -5.23 10.97
CA THR A 233 14.48 -4.58 11.94
C THR A 233 15.71 -3.99 11.27
N GLN A 234 15.69 -3.83 9.94
CA GLN A 234 16.78 -3.28 9.14
C GLN A 234 16.19 -2.36 8.06
N PRO A 235 17.00 -1.49 7.42
CA PRO A 235 16.57 -0.72 6.26
C PRO A 235 16.08 -1.65 5.15
N ILE A 236 14.89 -1.36 4.64
CA ILE A 236 14.19 -2.21 3.67
C ILE A 236 13.31 -1.34 2.80
N ALA A 237 13.09 -1.75 1.57
CA ALA A 237 12.04 -1.22 0.73
C ALA A 237 11.09 -2.34 0.32
N MET A 238 9.82 -2.01 0.14
CA MET A 238 8.83 -2.94 -0.35
C MET A 238 7.86 -2.24 -1.28
N ALA A 239 7.49 -2.87 -2.38
CA ALA A 239 6.42 -2.39 -3.25
C ALA A 239 5.47 -3.53 -3.60
N THR A 240 4.23 -3.20 -3.92
CA THR A 240 3.23 -4.20 -4.32
C THR A 240 2.47 -3.75 -5.55
N SER A 241 2.50 -4.57 -6.60
CA SER A 241 1.72 -4.40 -7.82
C SER A 241 0.68 -5.50 -7.95
N GLY A 242 -0.49 -5.20 -8.53
CA GLY A 242 -1.51 -6.23 -8.74
C GLY A 242 -2.68 -5.76 -9.61
N ASP A 243 -3.38 -6.73 -10.21
CA ASP A 243 -4.45 -6.49 -11.17
C ASP A 243 -5.86 -6.36 -10.55
N TYR A 244 -5.98 -6.66 -9.26
CA TYR A 244 -7.25 -6.84 -8.56
C TYR A 244 -8.10 -5.56 -8.39
N ARG A 245 -7.53 -4.37 -8.61
CA ARG A 245 -8.26 -3.08 -8.48
C ARG A 245 -8.79 -2.52 -9.80
N ARG A 246 -8.31 -2.99 -10.97
CA ARG A 246 -8.68 -2.45 -12.30
C ARG A 246 -8.72 -3.57 -13.34
N TYR A 247 -9.80 -3.69 -14.11
CA TYR A 247 -9.92 -4.68 -15.19
C TYR A 247 -10.71 -4.11 -16.37
N LEU A 248 -10.47 -4.66 -17.56
CA LEU A 248 -11.29 -4.40 -18.75
C LEU A 248 -12.30 -5.53 -18.92
N GLU A 249 -13.55 -5.19 -19.19
CA GLU A 249 -14.59 -6.17 -19.53
C GLU A 249 -14.94 -6.04 -21.01
N ILE A 250 -14.76 -7.13 -21.77
CA ILE A 250 -15.03 -7.18 -23.21
C ILE A 250 -15.85 -8.45 -23.47
N ALA A 251 -17.06 -8.27 -24.02
CA ALA A 251 -17.98 -9.37 -24.32
C ALA A 251 -18.22 -10.33 -23.13
N GLY A 252 -18.34 -9.79 -21.91
CA GLY A 252 -18.58 -10.56 -20.68
C GLY A 252 -17.36 -11.30 -20.12
N ARG A 253 -16.16 -11.11 -20.71
CA ARG A 253 -14.90 -11.64 -20.19
C ARG A 253 -14.06 -10.52 -19.58
N ARG A 254 -13.49 -10.78 -18.39
CA ARG A 254 -12.54 -9.87 -17.72
C ARG A 254 -11.12 -10.09 -18.23
N TYR A 255 -10.41 -8.99 -18.43
CA TYR A 255 -9.01 -8.94 -18.84
C TYR A 255 -8.26 -8.04 -17.85
N SER A 256 -7.02 -8.43 -17.50
CA SER A 256 -6.15 -7.61 -16.67
C SER A 256 -5.88 -6.24 -17.31
N HIS A 257 -5.62 -5.24 -16.47
CA HIS A 257 -5.16 -3.93 -16.93
C HIS A 257 -3.63 -3.85 -17.09
N ILE A 258 -2.92 -4.90 -16.66
CA ILE A 258 -1.48 -5.08 -16.86
C ILE A 258 -1.31 -5.91 -18.14
N PHE A 259 -0.48 -5.43 -19.06
CA PHE A 259 -0.23 -6.09 -20.35
C PHE A 259 1.23 -6.52 -20.44
N ASP A 260 1.48 -7.67 -21.05
CA ASP A 260 2.82 -8.12 -21.40
C ASP A 260 3.29 -7.38 -22.66
N PRO A 261 4.31 -6.49 -22.57
CA PRO A 261 4.80 -5.73 -23.72
C PRO A 261 5.44 -6.59 -24.82
N ARG A 262 5.76 -7.85 -24.52
CA ARG A 262 6.39 -8.81 -25.45
C ARG A 262 5.34 -9.50 -26.34
N SER A 263 4.14 -9.73 -25.79
CA SER A 263 3.06 -10.44 -26.49
C SER A 263 1.86 -9.57 -26.85
N GLY A 264 1.71 -8.42 -26.19
CA GLY A 264 0.63 -7.46 -26.34
C GLY A 264 -0.70 -7.96 -25.77
N LEU A 265 -0.65 -9.04 -24.98
CA LEU A 265 -1.79 -9.64 -24.31
C LEU A 265 -1.84 -9.21 -22.84
N PRO A 266 -3.01 -9.24 -22.18
CA PRO A 266 -3.12 -9.02 -20.76
C PRO A 266 -2.33 -10.10 -20.03
N ALA A 267 -1.56 -9.70 -19.02
CA ALA A 267 -0.99 -10.63 -18.06
C ALA A 267 -2.12 -11.32 -17.28
N GLY A 268 -1.90 -12.55 -16.80
CA GLY A 268 -2.99 -13.31 -16.18
C GLY A 268 -2.61 -14.37 -15.15
N GLU A 269 -1.34 -14.73 -15.01
CA GLU A 269 -0.95 -15.79 -14.07
C GLU A 269 -0.80 -15.26 -12.63
N VAL A 270 -0.28 -14.04 -12.47
CA VAL A 270 0.01 -13.41 -11.17
C VAL A 270 -0.97 -12.27 -10.93
N THR A 271 -1.79 -12.39 -9.88
CA THR A 271 -2.77 -11.39 -9.45
C THR A 271 -2.12 -10.27 -8.65
N SER A 272 -1.11 -10.59 -7.85
CA SER A 272 -0.34 -9.62 -7.07
C SER A 272 1.09 -10.06 -6.91
N ALA A 273 2.02 -9.12 -6.97
CA ALA A 273 3.43 -9.33 -6.69
C ALA A 273 3.87 -8.29 -5.66
N SER A 274 4.36 -8.78 -4.53
CA SER A 274 5.02 -7.98 -3.50
C SER A 274 6.51 -8.25 -3.57
N VAL A 275 7.31 -7.20 -3.65
CA VAL A 275 8.77 -7.29 -3.76
C VAL A 275 9.40 -6.53 -2.62
N VAL A 276 10.34 -7.17 -1.94
CA VAL A 276 11.26 -6.56 -1.00
C VAL A 276 12.60 -6.36 -1.71
N ALA A 277 13.21 -5.18 -1.56
CA ALA A 277 14.53 -4.88 -2.12
C ALA A 277 15.30 -3.88 -1.25
N GLU A 278 16.57 -3.62 -1.60
CA GLU A 278 17.40 -2.62 -0.94
C GLU A 278 16.88 -1.19 -1.13
N ASN A 279 16.24 -0.88 -2.26
CA ASN A 279 15.67 0.42 -2.59
C ASN A 279 14.27 0.28 -3.21
N ALA A 280 13.45 1.31 -3.05
CA ALA A 280 12.03 1.28 -3.40
C ALA A 280 11.80 1.40 -4.91
N ALA A 281 12.65 2.10 -5.65
CA ALA A 281 12.57 2.19 -7.11
C ALA A 281 12.64 0.80 -7.77
N ASP A 282 13.55 -0.05 -7.29
CA ASP A 282 13.69 -1.42 -7.79
C ASP A 282 12.53 -2.30 -7.38
N ALA A 283 12.08 -2.19 -6.13
CA ALA A 283 10.91 -2.93 -5.67
C ALA A 283 9.68 -2.61 -6.53
N ASP A 284 9.41 -1.33 -6.84
CA ASP A 284 8.27 -0.87 -7.65
C ASP A 284 8.34 -1.42 -9.09
N ALA A 285 9.52 -1.31 -9.72
CA ALA A 285 9.76 -1.82 -11.07
C ALA A 285 9.64 -3.35 -11.16
N LEU A 286 10.24 -4.06 -10.21
CA LEU A 286 10.19 -5.53 -10.15
C LEU A 286 8.79 -6.03 -9.83
N ALA A 287 8.05 -5.39 -8.91
CA ALA A 287 6.68 -5.78 -8.62
C ALA A 287 5.81 -5.71 -9.89
N THR A 288 5.97 -4.65 -10.69
CA THR A 288 5.30 -4.53 -11.99
C THR A 288 5.76 -5.61 -12.98
N ALA A 289 7.07 -5.86 -13.07
CA ALA A 289 7.64 -6.86 -13.96
C ALA A 289 7.17 -8.28 -13.64
N LEU A 290 7.08 -8.64 -12.36
CA LEU A 290 6.69 -9.97 -11.90
C LEU A 290 5.22 -10.28 -12.17
N CYS A 291 4.34 -9.27 -12.18
CA CYS A 291 2.97 -9.43 -12.68
C CYS A 291 2.93 -9.88 -14.14
N VAL A 292 3.96 -9.54 -14.94
CA VAL A 292 4.06 -9.88 -16.37
C VAL A 292 4.82 -11.19 -16.61
N LEU A 293 5.95 -11.41 -15.94
CA LEU A 293 6.82 -12.57 -16.14
C LEU A 293 6.17 -13.90 -15.75
N GLY A 294 5.22 -13.88 -14.82
CA GLY A 294 4.70 -15.11 -14.22
C GLY A 294 5.69 -15.75 -13.24
N PRO A 295 5.29 -16.86 -12.59
CA PRO A 295 6.02 -17.40 -11.44
C PRO A 295 7.37 -18.04 -11.82
N VAL A 296 7.46 -18.70 -12.98
CA VAL A 296 8.69 -19.42 -13.37
C VAL A 296 9.80 -18.43 -13.77
N GLU A 297 9.53 -17.54 -14.73
CA GLU A 297 10.49 -16.53 -15.16
C GLU A 297 10.75 -15.51 -14.04
N GLY A 298 9.70 -15.13 -13.30
CA GLY A 298 9.79 -14.15 -12.22
C GLY A 298 10.65 -14.63 -11.05
N LEU A 299 10.45 -15.85 -10.56
CA LEU A 299 11.32 -16.41 -9.52
C LEU A 299 12.75 -16.55 -10.02
N ALA A 300 12.95 -17.07 -11.24
CA ALA A 300 14.30 -17.21 -11.80
C ALA A 300 15.04 -15.87 -11.88
N LEU A 301 14.34 -14.76 -12.18
CA LEU A 301 14.91 -13.42 -12.11
C LEU A 301 15.31 -13.06 -10.67
N ILE A 302 14.39 -13.22 -9.71
CA ILE A 302 14.60 -12.80 -8.31
C ILE A 302 15.74 -13.58 -7.64
N GLU A 303 15.85 -14.88 -7.89
CA GLU A 303 16.94 -15.72 -7.34
C GLU A 303 18.34 -15.31 -7.84
N ASN A 304 18.42 -14.55 -8.94
CA ASN A 304 19.69 -14.02 -9.46
C ASN A 304 20.01 -12.60 -8.94
N LEU A 305 19.11 -12.00 -8.16
CA LEU A 305 19.30 -10.68 -7.58
C LEU A 305 19.71 -10.81 -6.11
N THR A 306 20.64 -9.97 -5.69
CA THR A 306 21.04 -9.89 -4.28
C THR A 306 20.03 -9.07 -3.49
N ALA A 307 19.74 -9.48 -2.25
CA ALA A 307 18.90 -8.74 -1.31
C ALA A 307 17.55 -8.30 -1.89
N THR A 308 17.00 -9.13 -2.77
CA THR A 308 15.70 -8.93 -3.41
C THR A 308 14.90 -10.20 -3.24
N GLU A 309 13.69 -10.10 -2.71
CA GLU A 309 12.80 -11.24 -2.48
C GLU A 309 11.39 -10.90 -2.95
N CYS A 310 10.59 -11.90 -3.30
CA CYS A 310 9.20 -11.69 -3.72
C CYS A 310 8.20 -12.68 -3.12
N CYS A 311 6.96 -12.20 -3.01
CA CYS A 311 5.75 -12.96 -2.74
C CYS A 311 4.78 -12.73 -3.90
N LEU A 312 4.40 -13.81 -4.59
CA LEU A 312 3.48 -13.80 -5.72
C LEU A 312 2.18 -14.49 -5.33
N VAL A 313 1.07 -13.80 -5.54
CA VAL A 313 -0.27 -14.39 -5.43
C VAL A 313 -0.75 -14.71 -6.83
N MET A 314 -0.96 -15.99 -7.08
CA MET A 314 -1.39 -16.54 -8.36
C MET A 314 -2.90 -16.37 -8.55
N GLN A 315 -3.36 -16.40 -9.81
CA GLN A 315 -4.79 -16.28 -10.15
C GLN A 315 -5.65 -17.40 -9.54
N ASP A 316 -5.09 -18.60 -9.36
CA ASP A 316 -5.77 -19.71 -8.69
C ASP A 316 -5.74 -19.62 -7.15
N GLY A 317 -5.11 -18.57 -6.62
CA GLY A 317 -5.00 -18.30 -5.20
C GLY A 317 -3.79 -18.94 -4.53
N ARG A 318 -2.93 -19.67 -5.25
CA ARG A 318 -1.66 -20.13 -4.68
C ARG A 318 -0.75 -18.95 -4.37
N VAL A 319 0.00 -19.06 -3.29
CA VAL A 319 1.08 -18.12 -2.93
C VAL A 319 2.42 -18.77 -3.23
N VAL A 320 3.31 -18.04 -3.88
CA VAL A 320 4.63 -18.50 -4.32
C VAL A 320 5.67 -17.49 -3.86
N HIS A 321 6.77 -17.97 -3.29
CA HIS A 321 7.85 -17.13 -2.76
C HIS A 321 9.18 -17.40 -3.44
N SER A 322 10.05 -16.40 -3.46
CA SER A 322 11.49 -16.61 -3.60
C SER A 322 12.07 -17.28 -2.36
N SER A 323 13.24 -17.89 -2.51
CA SER A 323 13.85 -18.77 -1.51
C SER A 323 14.22 -18.05 -0.21
N GLY A 324 14.48 -16.74 -0.26
CA GLY A 324 14.85 -15.94 0.90
C GLY A 324 13.72 -15.07 1.45
N TRP A 325 12.48 -15.15 0.97
CA TRP A 325 11.39 -14.29 1.45
C TRP A 325 11.15 -14.38 2.98
N PRO A 326 10.89 -13.25 3.69
CA PRO A 326 10.87 -11.87 3.17
C PRO A 326 12.25 -11.22 3.10
N LEU A 327 13.28 -11.78 3.75
CA LEU A 327 14.73 -11.51 3.64
C LEU A 327 15.42 -12.37 4.74
N HIS A 328 15.52 -13.69 4.56
CA HIS A 328 16.20 -14.57 5.49
C HIS A 328 17.71 -14.35 5.40
N SER A 329 18.35 -14.00 6.52
CA SER A 329 19.81 -14.04 6.64
C SER A 329 20.30 -15.44 6.31
N GLN A 330 21.20 -15.59 5.34
CA GLN A 330 21.79 -16.87 4.94
C GLN A 330 22.27 -17.67 6.17
N THR A 331 21.56 -18.73 6.51
CA THR A 331 22.08 -19.91 7.23
C THR A 331 21.09 -21.07 7.13
N ALA A 332 20.88 -21.59 5.91
CA ALA A 332 20.64 -23.02 5.64
C ALA A 332 20.58 -23.27 4.13
N ALA A 333 21.13 -24.39 3.69
CA ALA A 333 21.21 -24.88 2.32
C ALA A 333 19.81 -25.07 1.66
N PRO A 334 19.72 -25.13 0.31
CA PRO A 334 18.46 -25.04 -0.40
C PRO A 334 17.63 -26.31 -0.18
N GLN A 335 16.45 -26.16 0.43
CA GLN A 335 15.42 -27.17 0.38
C GLN A 335 14.30 -26.67 -0.53
N MET A 336 14.36 -27.12 -1.78
CA MET A 336 13.19 -27.17 -2.63
C MET A 336 12.26 -28.27 -2.07
N LEU A 337 11.22 -27.88 -1.34
CA LEU A 337 10.06 -28.73 -1.13
C LEU A 337 8.80 -27.85 -1.05
N VAL A 338 8.07 -27.82 -2.17
CA VAL A 338 6.64 -27.49 -2.20
C VAL A 338 5.90 -28.55 -1.38
N MET A 339 5.01 -28.13 -0.47
CA MET A 339 3.60 -28.56 -0.46
C MET A 339 2.86 -27.98 0.77
N LEU A 340 1.77 -27.28 0.43
CA LEU A 340 0.48 -27.31 1.11
C LEU A 340 0.48 -26.91 2.59
N GLN A 341 0.44 -25.60 2.83
CA GLN A 341 -0.62 -25.15 3.73
C GLN A 341 -1.82 -24.88 2.84
N ASP A 342 -2.85 -25.72 2.97
CA ASP A 342 -4.20 -25.30 2.64
C ASP A 342 -4.43 -23.98 3.38
N GLU A 343 -4.27 -22.86 2.68
CA GLU A 343 -4.98 -21.66 3.05
C GLU A 343 -6.43 -22.09 3.08
N LYS A 344 -6.97 -22.28 4.29
CA LYS A 344 -8.41 -22.27 4.45
C LYS A 344 -8.84 -20.98 3.77
N LYS A 345 -9.49 -21.10 2.61
CA LYS A 345 -10.43 -20.10 2.11
C LYS A 345 -11.09 -19.49 3.35
N GLN A 346 -11.20 -18.18 3.43
CA GLN A 346 -12.03 -17.55 4.45
C GLN A 346 -13.47 -17.98 4.17
N GLU A 347 -13.81 -19.19 4.62
CA GLU A 347 -15.09 -19.86 4.44
C GLU A 347 -16.09 -19.39 5.48
N SER A 348 -15.66 -18.58 6.45
CA SER A 348 -16.47 -18.10 7.56
C SER A 348 -16.15 -16.67 7.95
N GLY A 349 -17.14 -15.98 8.50
CA GLY A 349 -17.08 -14.59 8.92
C GLY A 349 -18.32 -13.81 8.51
N LEU A 350 -18.32 -12.52 8.82
CA LEU A 350 -19.35 -11.57 8.39
C LEU A 350 -18.73 -10.59 7.40
N TRP A 351 -19.33 -10.48 6.23
CA TRP A 351 -19.00 -9.47 5.22
C TRP A 351 -20.08 -8.42 5.20
N VAL A 352 -19.68 -7.15 5.13
CA VAL A 352 -20.57 -5.99 5.07
C VAL A 352 -20.13 -5.13 3.90
N ASP A 353 -20.94 -5.08 2.85
CA ASP A 353 -20.73 -4.21 1.70
C ASP A 353 -21.51 -2.92 1.90
N PHE A 354 -20.91 -1.76 1.61
CA PHE A 354 -21.60 -0.47 1.65
C PHE A 354 -20.98 0.51 0.65
N SER A 355 -21.77 1.40 0.07
CA SER A 355 -21.23 2.50 -0.72
C SER A 355 -21.53 3.85 -0.10
N LEU A 356 -20.59 4.78 -0.25
CA LEU A 356 -20.74 6.17 0.18
C LEU A 356 -21.27 7.01 -0.97
N VAL A 357 -22.35 7.74 -0.71
CA VAL A 357 -23.03 8.58 -1.70
C VAL A 357 -22.28 9.89 -1.90
N ARG A 358 -22.31 10.41 -3.15
CA ARG A 358 -21.92 11.80 -3.43
C ARG A 358 -23.14 12.73 -3.24
N PRO A 359 -23.09 13.70 -2.32
CA PRO A 359 -24.15 14.69 -2.15
C PRO A 359 -24.36 15.50 -3.43
N GLN A 360 -25.62 15.76 -3.79
CA GLN A 360 -25.96 16.65 -4.90
C GLN A 360 -25.86 18.11 -4.46
N GLY A 361 -24.99 18.90 -5.12
CA GLY A 361 -24.93 20.36 -4.99
C GLY A 361 -24.10 20.90 -3.82
N GLY A 362 -22.84 21.25 -4.09
CA GLY A 362 -22.04 22.07 -3.17
C GLY A 362 -20.56 22.17 -3.57
N ARG A 363 -20.08 23.39 -3.83
CA ARG A 363 -18.64 23.70 -3.74
C ARG A 363 -18.27 23.62 -2.25
N GLY A 364 -17.64 22.51 -1.86
CA GLY A 364 -17.27 22.26 -0.46
C GLY A 364 -17.51 20.82 0.04
N TYR A 365 -17.45 19.81 -0.84
CA TYR A 365 -17.57 18.40 -0.44
C TYR A 365 -16.44 18.01 0.54
N ARG A 366 -16.79 17.71 1.80
CA ARG A 366 -15.88 17.11 2.79
C ARG A 366 -16.14 15.62 2.89
N ARG A 367 -15.07 14.82 2.92
CA ARG A 367 -15.12 13.36 3.05
C ARG A 367 -15.79 12.99 4.38
N PRO A 368 -16.68 11.98 4.43
CA PRO A 368 -17.32 11.59 5.66
C PRO A 368 -16.37 10.78 6.56
N TYR A 369 -16.60 10.88 7.85
CA TYR A 369 -16.08 9.99 8.88
C TYR A 369 -16.94 8.74 8.91
N VAL A 370 -16.33 7.57 9.05
CA VAL A 370 -17.05 6.28 9.00
C VAL A 370 -16.59 5.36 10.11
N ALA A 371 -17.51 4.68 10.77
CA ALA A 371 -17.18 3.55 11.65
C ALA A 371 -18.09 2.36 11.34
N VAL A 372 -17.50 1.16 11.26
CA VAL A 372 -18.23 -0.11 11.16
C VAL A 372 -17.76 -1.05 12.26
N TRP A 373 -18.68 -1.44 13.15
CA TRP A 373 -18.35 -2.26 14.32
C TRP A 373 -19.50 -3.17 14.76
N LEU A 374 -19.20 -4.13 15.63
CA LEU A 374 -20.17 -4.98 16.32
C LEU A 374 -20.33 -4.57 17.78
N GLU A 375 -21.57 -4.57 18.25
CA GLU A 375 -21.93 -4.46 19.68
C GLU A 375 -22.52 -5.78 20.19
N ASP A 376 -22.31 -6.08 21.47
CA ASP A 376 -23.05 -7.13 22.16
C ASP A 376 -24.50 -6.70 22.49
N THR A 377 -25.24 -7.53 23.23
CA THR A 377 -26.62 -7.26 23.62
C THR A 377 -26.78 -6.08 24.56
N ASP A 378 -25.72 -5.73 25.31
CA ASP A 378 -25.69 -4.62 26.25
C ASP A 378 -25.26 -3.30 25.56
N GLY A 379 -24.87 -3.39 24.29
CA GLY A 379 -24.41 -2.25 23.48
C GLY A 379 -22.92 -1.95 23.64
N PHE A 380 -22.14 -2.85 24.26
CA PHE A 380 -20.70 -2.71 24.40
C PHE A 380 -20.00 -3.06 23.07
N PRO A 381 -19.03 -2.26 22.59
CA PRO A 381 -18.35 -2.52 21.32
C PRO A 381 -17.40 -3.72 21.46
N VAL A 382 -17.52 -4.70 20.56
CA VAL A 382 -16.77 -5.96 20.64
C VAL A 382 -15.66 -6.04 19.58
N LYS A 383 -15.93 -5.52 18.37
CA LYS A 383 -14.97 -5.48 17.27
C LYS A 383 -15.22 -4.26 16.39
N THR A 384 -14.20 -3.45 16.12
CA THR A 384 -14.27 -2.39 15.10
C THR A 384 -13.48 -2.84 13.87
N ALA A 385 -14.15 -2.90 12.72
CA ALA A 385 -13.59 -3.38 11.45
C ALA A 385 -13.22 -2.23 10.50
N VAL A 386 -13.90 -1.09 10.60
CA VAL A 386 -13.59 0.12 9.83
C VAL A 386 -13.66 1.32 10.77
N LEU A 387 -12.66 2.20 10.70
CA LEU A 387 -12.64 3.48 11.40
C LEU A 387 -11.95 4.53 10.53
N TRP A 388 -12.72 5.34 9.81
CA TRP A 388 -12.21 6.43 8.99
C TRP A 388 -12.43 7.77 9.67
N MET A 389 -11.34 8.46 9.99
CA MET A 389 -11.40 9.78 10.60
C MET A 389 -10.24 10.67 10.16
N GLN A 390 -10.30 11.95 10.51
CA GLN A 390 -9.16 12.83 10.35
C GLN A 390 -8.24 12.65 11.56
N THR A 391 -7.05 12.08 11.34
CA THR A 391 -6.03 11.83 12.36
C THR A 391 -4.94 12.90 12.42
N GLU A 392 -4.92 13.84 11.45
CA GLU A 392 -3.94 14.90 11.27
C GLU A 392 -3.91 15.99 12.37
N GLN A 393 -2.82 16.79 12.42
CA GLN A 393 -2.62 17.93 13.32
C GLN A 393 -3.80 18.93 13.32
N PRO A 394 -4.28 19.37 14.49
CA PRO A 394 -3.70 19.22 15.83
C PRO A 394 -4.13 17.95 16.60
N GLY A 395 -4.41 16.85 15.90
CA GLY A 395 -4.77 15.54 16.46
C GLY A 395 -6.12 15.05 15.95
N PRO A 396 -6.60 13.87 16.37
CA PRO A 396 -7.83 13.27 15.88
C PRO A 396 -8.99 14.26 16.01
N ARG A 397 -9.48 14.78 14.88
CA ARG A 397 -10.60 15.72 14.83
C ARG A 397 -11.84 15.01 14.33
N TRP A 398 -13.00 15.47 14.80
CA TRP A 398 -14.31 15.02 14.33
C TRP A 398 -14.62 13.54 14.59
N HIS A 399 -13.74 12.80 15.26
CA HIS A 399 -14.04 11.50 15.85
C HIS A 399 -15.25 11.58 16.81
N ARG A 400 -15.51 12.75 17.40
CA ARG A 400 -16.71 13.04 18.21
C ARG A 400 -18.00 13.08 17.40
N ASP A 401 -17.92 13.31 16.09
CA ASP A 401 -19.07 13.37 15.20
C ASP A 401 -19.58 11.97 14.87
N LEU A 402 -18.70 10.95 14.94
CA LEU A 402 -19.06 9.54 15.12
C LEU A 402 -19.56 9.32 16.56
N THR A 403 -20.67 9.97 16.88
CA THR A 403 -21.18 10.18 18.23
C THR A 403 -21.40 8.88 19.01
N ARG A 404 -21.86 7.81 18.34
CA ARG A 404 -22.10 6.51 18.98
C ARG A 404 -20.80 5.75 19.15
N TRP A 405 -20.03 5.57 18.08
CA TRP A 405 -18.75 4.88 18.14
C TRP A 405 -17.84 5.53 19.18
N TYR A 406 -17.75 6.86 19.20
CA TYR A 406 -16.93 7.59 20.15
C TYR A 406 -17.30 7.36 21.61
N ARG A 407 -18.60 7.33 21.91
CA ARG A 407 -19.09 7.05 23.26
C ARG A 407 -18.75 5.62 23.68
N ASN A 408 -18.92 4.69 22.75
CA ASN A 408 -18.63 3.27 22.97
C ASN A 408 -17.14 3.03 23.16
N ASP A 409 -16.27 3.66 22.36
CA ASP A 409 -14.82 3.50 22.47
C ASP A 409 -14.30 4.04 23.82
N ARG A 410 -14.84 5.14 24.36
CA ARG A 410 -14.47 5.59 25.70
C ARG A 410 -14.81 4.58 26.79
N LEU A 411 -15.96 3.91 26.69
CA LEU A 411 -16.34 2.86 27.64
C LEU A 411 -15.41 1.65 27.52
N ARG A 412 -15.03 1.29 26.28
CA ARG A 412 -14.10 0.22 25.99
C ARG A 412 -12.69 0.49 26.52
N GLN A 413 -12.15 1.69 26.32
CA GLN A 413 -10.81 2.06 26.79
C GLN A 413 -10.65 1.91 28.32
N VAL A 414 -11.73 2.08 29.09
CA VAL A 414 -11.74 1.85 30.55
C VAL A 414 -11.61 0.35 30.90
N VAL A 415 -12.00 -0.54 30.00
CA VAL A 415 -12.05 -2.00 30.21
C VAL A 415 -10.85 -2.71 29.57
N GLU A 416 -10.40 -2.26 28.39
CA GLU A 416 -9.43 -2.97 27.54
C GLU A 416 -8.04 -2.32 27.48
N GLU A 417 -7.80 -1.17 28.13
CA GLU A 417 -6.51 -0.44 28.21
C GLU A 417 -5.74 -0.30 26.87
N THR A 418 -6.45 -0.32 25.74
CA THR A 418 -5.88 -0.30 24.38
C THR A 418 -6.45 0.88 23.60
N GLU A 419 -5.66 1.52 22.72
CA GLU A 419 -6.13 2.62 21.86
C GLU A 419 -6.47 2.14 20.44
N LEU A 420 -7.75 2.23 20.03
CA LEU A 420 -8.15 1.87 18.67
C LEU A 420 -7.78 2.94 17.64
N ILE A 421 -7.84 4.23 18.02
CA ILE A 421 -7.52 5.32 17.08
C ILE A 421 -6.09 5.18 16.56
N GLY A 422 -5.10 4.87 17.41
CA GLY A 422 -3.71 4.66 16.98
C GLY A 422 -3.44 3.34 16.24
N THR A 423 -4.38 2.39 16.26
CA THR A 423 -4.14 1.00 15.82
C THR A 423 -4.92 0.60 14.57
N ILE A 424 -6.16 1.11 14.40
CA ILE A 424 -7.06 0.69 13.32
C ILE A 424 -7.72 1.87 12.59
N SER A 425 -7.40 3.12 12.95
CA SER A 425 -7.95 4.26 12.21
C SER A 425 -7.22 4.47 10.89
N GLY A 426 -8.01 4.69 9.84
CA GLY A 426 -7.56 5.15 8.55
C GLY A 426 -8.10 6.54 8.24
N ALA A 427 -7.60 7.15 7.18
CA ALA A 427 -8.09 8.44 6.75
C ALA A 427 -9.50 8.35 6.12
N THR A 428 -10.24 9.47 6.16
CA THR A 428 -11.55 9.60 5.49
C THR A 428 -11.50 9.24 4.01
N ARG A 429 -12.55 8.60 3.49
CA ARG A 429 -12.66 8.14 2.09
C ARG A 429 -13.70 8.94 1.30
N GLY A 430 -13.62 8.94 -0.03
CA GLY A 430 -14.59 9.64 -0.90
C GLY A 430 -15.86 8.81 -1.17
N PRO A 431 -16.75 9.27 -2.06
CA PRO A 431 -17.83 8.42 -2.57
C PRO A 431 -17.24 7.19 -3.28
N GLY A 432 -17.84 6.02 -3.11
CA GLY A 432 -17.30 4.76 -3.63
C GLY A 432 -17.91 3.54 -2.97
N ASN A 433 -17.56 2.35 -3.45
CA ASN A 433 -17.96 1.08 -2.83
C ASN A 433 -16.84 0.60 -1.90
N TYR A 434 -17.23 0.09 -0.75
CA TYR A 434 -16.34 -0.37 0.31
C TYR A 434 -16.90 -1.62 0.98
N ASP A 435 -16.04 -2.32 1.69
CA ASP A 435 -16.39 -3.50 2.45
C ASP A 435 -15.71 -3.53 3.82
N ALA A 436 -16.41 -4.15 4.78
CA ALA A 436 -15.89 -4.45 6.11
C ALA A 436 -16.01 -5.95 6.37
N TYR A 437 -15.02 -6.52 7.04
CA TYR A 437 -14.96 -7.94 7.36
C TYR A 437 -14.78 -8.16 8.85
N PHE A 438 -15.55 -9.11 9.39
CA PHE A 438 -15.38 -9.61 10.75
C PHE A 438 -15.02 -11.09 10.70
N ASP A 439 -13.81 -11.39 11.17
CA ASP A 439 -13.22 -12.72 11.22
C ASP A 439 -13.80 -13.63 12.32
N GLY A 440 -14.68 -13.08 13.15
CA GLY A 440 -15.26 -13.77 14.30
C GLY A 440 -14.46 -13.68 15.57
N THR A 441 -13.58 -12.69 15.67
CA THR A 441 -12.88 -12.34 16.90
C THR A 441 -13.26 -10.95 17.42
N ASP A 442 -13.00 -10.72 18.71
CA ASP A 442 -13.03 -9.39 19.33
C ASP A 442 -11.77 -8.57 19.00
N ASN A 443 -11.68 -7.33 19.49
CA ASN A 443 -10.52 -6.46 19.28
C ASN A 443 -9.21 -7.04 19.84
N ALA A 444 -9.28 -7.94 20.82
CA ALA A 444 -8.12 -8.63 21.38
C ALA A 444 -7.81 -9.96 20.66
N GLY A 445 -8.52 -10.28 19.57
CA GLY A 445 -8.33 -11.50 18.78
C GLY A 445 -8.95 -12.76 19.41
N LYS A 446 -9.79 -12.64 20.45
CA LYS A 446 -10.46 -13.79 21.06
C LYS A 446 -11.75 -14.12 20.30
N PRO A 447 -12.10 -15.41 20.12
CA PRO A 447 -13.31 -15.78 19.41
C PRO A 447 -14.59 -15.21 20.03
N LEU A 448 -15.48 -14.68 19.19
CA LEU A 448 -16.82 -14.25 19.58
C LEU A 448 -17.67 -15.46 19.99
N LYS A 449 -18.44 -15.29 21.06
CA LYS A 449 -19.39 -16.32 21.52
C LYS A 449 -20.60 -16.34 20.59
N PRO A 450 -21.24 -17.51 20.36
CA PRO A 450 -22.55 -17.53 19.72
C PRO A 450 -23.55 -16.67 20.50
N GLY A 451 -24.34 -15.87 19.79
CA GLY A 451 -25.31 -14.95 20.38
C GLY A 451 -25.76 -13.87 19.42
N THR A 452 -26.64 -12.99 19.91
CA THR A 452 -27.10 -11.83 19.14
C THR A 452 -26.10 -10.69 19.27
N TYR A 453 -25.70 -10.12 18.13
CA TYR A 453 -24.88 -8.91 18.06
C TYR A 453 -25.62 -7.82 17.29
N THR A 454 -25.19 -6.57 17.44
CA THR A 454 -25.67 -5.46 16.61
C THR A 454 -24.56 -5.00 15.69
N LEU A 455 -24.76 -5.14 14.39
CA LEU A 455 -23.93 -4.51 13.36
C LEU A 455 -24.27 -3.02 13.27
N CYS A 456 -23.25 -2.18 13.46
CA CYS A 456 -23.37 -0.74 13.41
C CYS A 456 -22.56 -0.17 12.23
N LEU A 457 -23.20 0.65 11.39
CA LEU A 457 -22.54 1.46 10.37
C LEU A 457 -22.87 2.93 10.65
N GLU A 458 -21.87 3.72 11.01
CA GLU A 458 -22.02 5.13 11.34
C GLU A 458 -21.25 5.97 10.33
N VAL A 459 -21.91 6.98 9.77
CA VAL A 459 -21.31 7.93 8.82
C VAL A 459 -21.68 9.34 9.25
N ALA A 460 -20.67 10.19 9.40
CA ALA A 460 -20.83 11.58 9.80
C ALA A 460 -20.03 12.51 8.88
N ARG A 461 -20.47 13.75 8.73
CA ARG A 461 -19.73 14.79 8.00
C ARG A 461 -19.56 16.04 8.84
N GLU A 462 -18.41 16.67 8.72
CA GLU A 462 -18.17 18.00 9.29
C GLU A 462 -19.19 18.98 8.71
N HIS A 463 -20.05 19.54 9.58
CA HIS A 463 -21.17 20.41 9.22
C HIS A 463 -22.16 19.80 8.19
N GLY A 464 -22.21 18.47 8.09
CA GLY A 464 -23.06 17.75 7.15
C GLY A 464 -24.05 16.81 7.83
N SER A 465 -24.43 15.74 7.13
CA SER A 465 -25.41 14.80 7.65
C SER A 465 -24.76 13.73 8.54
N TYR A 466 -25.56 13.19 9.45
CA TYR A 466 -25.21 12.10 10.34
C TYR A 466 -26.17 10.95 10.08
N GLN A 467 -25.63 9.76 9.84
CA GLN A 467 -26.39 8.55 9.58
C GLN A 467 -25.84 7.40 10.41
N LEU A 468 -26.75 6.63 11.00
CA LEU A 468 -26.41 5.44 11.78
C LEU A 468 -27.39 4.32 11.41
N ILE A 469 -26.83 3.21 10.95
CA ILE A 469 -27.57 1.96 10.75
C ILE A 469 -27.19 1.01 11.87
N ARG A 470 -28.21 0.38 12.46
CA ARG A 470 -28.06 -0.66 13.47
C ARG A 470 -28.91 -1.85 13.07
N GLU A 471 -28.26 -2.97 12.84
CA GLU A 471 -28.91 -4.20 12.41
C GLU A 471 -28.57 -5.32 13.38
N LYS A 472 -29.59 -6.03 13.88
CA LYS A 472 -29.36 -7.21 14.72
C LYS A 472 -28.95 -8.38 13.84
N ILE A 473 -27.87 -9.05 14.23
CA ILE A 473 -27.36 -10.24 13.57
C ILE A 473 -27.26 -11.39 14.58
N GLU A 474 -27.61 -12.59 14.15
CA GLU A 474 -27.43 -13.81 14.93
C GLU A 474 -26.09 -14.43 14.57
N TRP A 475 -25.13 -14.39 15.51
CA TRP A 475 -23.81 -14.99 15.35
C TRP A 475 -23.82 -16.40 15.92
N GLY A 476 -23.48 -17.41 15.13
CA GLY A 476 -23.59 -18.80 15.56
C GLY A 476 -23.49 -19.79 14.42
N GLU A 477 -24.23 -20.89 14.47
CA GLU A 477 -24.09 -21.98 13.48
C GLU A 477 -24.91 -21.77 12.20
N LYS A 478 -25.84 -20.82 12.18
CA LYS A 478 -26.72 -20.59 11.03
C LYS A 478 -26.13 -19.53 10.11
N PRO A 479 -25.93 -19.82 8.81
CA PRO A 479 -25.51 -18.79 7.86
C PRO A 479 -26.63 -17.77 7.64
N ILE A 480 -26.23 -16.54 7.32
CA ILE A 480 -27.11 -15.47 6.86
C ILE A 480 -26.79 -15.24 5.39
N ALA A 481 -27.74 -15.57 4.51
CA ALA A 481 -27.66 -15.22 3.10
C ALA A 481 -27.58 -13.68 2.95
N LYS A 482 -27.09 -13.20 1.81
CA LYS A 482 -26.96 -11.77 1.54
C LYS A 482 -28.29 -11.05 1.85
N LYS A 483 -28.24 -10.09 2.77
CA LYS A 483 -29.37 -9.25 3.17
C LYS A 483 -29.05 -7.80 2.91
N ASP A 484 -29.89 -7.15 2.12
CA ASP A 484 -29.78 -5.72 1.85
C ASP A 484 -30.39 -4.90 3.00
N LEU A 485 -29.73 -3.79 3.33
CA LEU A 485 -30.14 -2.83 4.35
C LEU A 485 -30.69 -1.58 3.71
N LYS A 486 -31.49 -0.83 4.49
CA LYS A 486 -32.13 0.39 4.01
C LYS A 486 -31.07 1.47 3.75
N GLU A 487 -31.09 2.01 2.53
CA GLU A 487 -30.27 3.14 2.12
C GLU A 487 -30.61 4.42 2.90
N ASN A 488 -29.67 5.36 2.94
CA ASN A 488 -29.85 6.67 3.55
C ASN A 488 -29.09 7.75 2.78
N ALA A 489 -29.04 8.98 3.32
CA ALA A 489 -28.43 10.11 2.62
C ALA A 489 -26.92 9.99 2.42
N GLU A 490 -26.24 9.17 3.23
CA GLU A 490 -24.78 8.98 3.19
C GLU A 490 -24.37 7.67 2.54
N MET A 491 -25.24 6.66 2.59
CA MET A 491 -24.93 5.31 2.14
C MET A 491 -26.02 4.72 1.24
N ASP A 492 -25.60 4.18 0.10
CA ASP A 492 -26.42 3.36 -0.81
C ASP A 492 -25.85 1.93 -0.90
N LYS A 493 -26.61 1.00 -1.49
CA LYS A 493 -26.19 -0.40 -1.73
C LYS A 493 -25.53 -1.09 -0.52
N ILE A 494 -26.22 -1.07 0.61
CA ILE A 494 -25.73 -1.60 1.86
C ILE A 494 -26.21 -3.05 2.00
N SER A 495 -25.31 -3.98 2.29
CA SER A 495 -25.70 -5.38 2.49
C SER A 495 -24.73 -6.12 3.40
N TYR A 496 -25.17 -7.21 3.99
CA TYR A 496 -24.29 -8.10 4.74
C TYR A 496 -24.60 -9.57 4.47
N ARG A 497 -23.60 -10.43 4.69
CA ARG A 497 -23.75 -11.89 4.68
C ARG A 497 -22.87 -12.51 5.76
N TYR A 498 -23.35 -13.58 6.37
CA TYR A 498 -22.63 -14.31 7.41
C TYR A 498 -22.48 -15.78 7.03
N VAL A 499 -21.27 -16.30 7.15
CA VAL A 499 -21.00 -17.73 6.99
C VAL A 499 -20.35 -18.25 8.29
N PRO A 500 -20.92 -19.28 8.93
CA PRO A 500 -20.42 -19.80 10.20
C PRO A 500 -19.11 -20.56 10.01
N ALA A 501 -18.26 -20.56 11.05
CA ALA A 501 -17.05 -21.38 11.06
C ALA A 501 -17.42 -22.87 11.08
N LYS A 502 -16.81 -23.67 10.19
CA LYS A 502 -16.96 -25.14 10.23
C LYS A 502 -16.43 -25.66 11.57
N LYS A 503 -17.28 -26.36 12.35
CA LYS A 503 -16.82 -27.11 13.52
C LYS A 503 -15.75 -28.10 13.07
N ALA A 504 -14.58 -28.08 13.73
CA ALA A 504 -13.62 -29.16 13.58
C ALA A 504 -14.31 -30.44 14.04
N GLU A 505 -14.47 -31.42 13.15
CA GLU A 505 -14.91 -32.76 13.55
C GLU A 505 -13.89 -33.28 14.56
N ALA A 506 -14.33 -33.44 15.80
CA ALA A 506 -13.56 -34.17 16.79
C ALA A 506 -13.38 -35.58 16.24
N LYS A 507 -12.14 -35.95 15.89
CA LYS A 507 -11.78 -37.36 15.71
C LYS A 507 -12.13 -38.05 17.03
N THR A 508 -13.25 -38.76 17.03
CA THR A 508 -13.53 -39.79 18.01
C THR A 508 -12.48 -40.87 17.81
N ASP A 509 -11.46 -40.88 18.68
CA ASP A 509 -10.66 -42.07 18.92
C ASP A 509 -11.62 -43.16 19.41
N ALA A 510 -12.05 -44.01 18.50
CA ALA A 510 -12.68 -45.28 18.83
C ALA A 510 -11.56 -46.30 19.03
N SER A 511 -11.35 -46.63 20.29
CA SER A 511 -10.64 -47.79 20.83
C SER A 511 -11.03 -49.11 20.17
#